data_AF-A0A3E4U4Q7-F1
#
_entry.id   AF-A0A3E4U4Q7-F1
#
_cell.length_a   1.000
_cell.length_b   1.000
_cell.length_c   1.000
_cell.angle_alpha   90.00
_cell.angle_beta   90.00
_cell.angle_gamma   90.00
#
_symmetry.space_group_name_H-M   'P 1'
#
loop_
_entity.id
_entity.type
_entity.pdbx_description
1 polymer ?
#
loop_
_entity_poly.entity_id
_entity_poly.type
_entity_poly.pdbx_seq_one_letter_code
_entity_poly.pdbx_strand_id
1 'polypeptide(L)' 'MFFTVIRNSFDGVLSRDSSDFSLITRKDDLKWHGLGFQNIRKSAEKYLGSAEYEVKENQFILTVMLQKRSTEK' A
#
# COMPACT_ATOMS: atom_id res chain seq x y z
N MET A 1 5.31 18.48 3.07
CA MET A 1 5.11 17.05 2.81
C MET A 1 4.15 16.51 3.85
N PHE A 2 3.34 15.51 3.51
CA PHE A 2 2.61 14.70 4.49
C PHE A 2 3.22 13.31 4.50
N PHE A 3 3.45 12.77 5.69
CA PHE A 3 4.05 11.47 5.90
C PHE A 3 3.21 10.70 6.91
N THR A 4 2.76 9.51 6.53
CA THR A 4 1.88 8.67 7.34
C THR A 4 2.39 7.24 7.33
N VAL A 5 2.51 6.64 8.52
CA VAL A 5 2.83 5.21 8.68
C VAL A 5 1.66 4.53 9.35
N ILE A 6 1.10 3.52 8.69
CA ILE A 6 0.02 2.68 9.22
C ILE A 6 0.59 1.31 9.50
N ARG A 7 0.33 0.78 10.69
CA ARG A 7 0.72 -0.58 11.08
C ARG A 7 -0.52 -1.41 11.33
N ASN A 8 -0.55 -2.60 10.77
CA ASN A 8 -1.65 -3.54 10.95
C ASN A 8 -1.10 -4.93 11.21
N SER A 9 -1.58 -5.59 12.25
CA SER A 9 -1.28 -7.00 12.52
C SER A 9 -1.97 -7.90 11.51
N PHE A 10 -1.27 -8.91 11.00
CA PHE A 10 -1.84 -9.95 10.16
C PHE A 10 -1.26 -11.33 10.56
N ASP A 11 -1.71 -12.39 9.91
CA ASP A 11 -1.31 -13.78 10.21
C ASP A 11 0.09 -14.18 9.71
N GLY A 12 0.89 -13.22 9.22
CA GLY A 12 2.25 -13.46 8.73
C GLY A 12 2.33 -14.01 7.29
N VAL A 13 1.21 -14.40 6.69
CA VAL A 13 1.20 -15.01 5.35
C VAL A 13 0.85 -13.97 4.28
N LEU A 14 1.74 -13.80 3.30
CA LEU A 14 1.53 -12.93 2.14
C LEU A 14 1.75 -13.73 0.85
N SER A 15 0.77 -13.66 -0.04
CA SER A 15 0.88 -14.20 -1.38
C SER A 15 1.37 -13.10 -2.33
N ARG A 16 2.33 -13.43 -3.19
CA ARG A 16 2.85 -12.51 -4.22
C ARG A 16 2.82 -13.16 -5.58
N ASP A 17 2.58 -12.35 -6.61
CA ASP A 17 2.67 -12.79 -7.99
C ASP A 17 4.13 -13.03 -8.37
N SER A 18 4.41 -14.15 -9.02
CA SER A 18 5.77 -14.51 -9.41
C SER A 18 6.33 -13.67 -10.57
N SER A 19 5.46 -13.01 -11.34
CA SER A 19 5.85 -12.22 -12.52
C SER A 19 6.25 -10.79 -12.16
N ASP A 20 5.50 -10.14 -11.26
CA ASP A 20 5.68 -8.72 -10.94
C ASP A 20 5.84 -8.43 -9.43
N PHE A 21 5.86 -9.47 -8.59
CA PHE A 21 5.97 -9.40 -7.12
C PHE A 21 4.87 -8.59 -6.44
N SER A 22 3.74 -8.33 -7.12
CA SER A 22 2.60 -7.65 -6.56
C SER A 22 1.87 -8.51 -5.51
N LEU A 23 1.17 -7.86 -4.57
CA LEU A 23 0.40 -8.54 -3.54
C LEU A 23 -0.84 -9.21 -4.13
N ILE A 24 -1.01 -10.51 -3.87
CA ILE A 24 -2.18 -11.29 -4.26
C ILE A 24 -3.10 -11.47 -3.06
N THR A 25 -4.40 -11.38 -3.30
CA THR A 25 -5.43 -11.72 -2.32
C THR A 25 -5.47 -13.21 -2.00
N ARG A 26 -5.72 -13.56 -0.75
CA ARG A 26 -5.99 -14.95 -0.31
C ARG A 26 -7.48 -15.28 -0.24
N LYS A 27 -8.35 -14.33 -0.61
CA LYS A 27 -9.80 -14.52 -0.71
C LYS A 27 -10.16 -15.19 -2.03
N ASP A 28 -11.17 -16.06 -2.00
CA ASP A 28 -11.60 -16.87 -3.14
C ASP A 28 -12.14 -16.04 -4.33
N ASP A 29 -12.75 -14.89 -4.06
CA ASP A 29 -13.24 -13.98 -5.11
C ASP A 29 -12.13 -13.05 -5.63
N LEU A 30 -11.43 -13.51 -6.66
CA LEU A 30 -10.35 -12.75 -7.29
C LEU A 30 -10.83 -11.53 -8.10
N LYS A 31 -12.13 -11.43 -8.41
CA LYS A 31 -12.66 -10.33 -9.25
C LYS A 31 -12.67 -8.99 -8.52
N TRP A 32 -12.87 -9.02 -7.21
CA TRP A 32 -13.06 -7.83 -6.37
C TRP A 32 -12.03 -7.68 -5.24
N HIS A 33 -11.01 -8.54 -5.20
CA HIS A 33 -10.01 -8.57 -4.14
C HIS A 33 -8.58 -8.44 -4.68
N GLY A 34 -7.63 -8.09 -3.81
CA GLY A 34 -6.22 -7.90 -4.18
C GLY A 34 -5.86 -6.49 -4.67
N LEU A 35 -6.86 -5.66 -4.95
CA LEU A 35 -6.65 -4.28 -5.43
C LEU A 35 -6.24 -3.29 -4.34
N GLY A 36 -6.27 -3.67 -3.06
CA GLY A 36 -6.10 -2.77 -1.91
C GLY A 36 -4.83 -1.93 -1.97
N PHE A 37 -3.65 -2.56 -2.00
CA PHE A 37 -2.38 -1.83 -2.06
C PHE A 37 -2.22 -1.05 -3.36
N GLN A 38 -2.59 -1.62 -4.50
CA GLN A 38 -2.53 -0.92 -5.79
C GLN A 38 -3.38 0.35 -5.80
N ASN A 39 -4.57 0.31 -5.19
CA ASN A 39 -5.45 1.47 -5.05
C ASN A 39 -4.83 2.54 -4.15
N ILE A 40 -4.19 2.15 -3.05
CA ILE A 40 -3.50 3.10 -2.16
C ILE A 40 -2.35 3.78 -2.90
N ARG A 41 -1.49 3.01 -3.59
CA ARG A 41 -0.38 3.54 -4.38
C ARG A 41 -0.86 4.50 -5.46
N LYS A 42 -1.81 4.08 -6.31
CA LYS A 42 -2.41 4.94 -7.35
C LYS A 42 -3.05 6.20 -6.75
N SER A 43 -3.59 6.11 -5.54
CA SER A 43 -4.17 7.28 -4.85
C SER A 43 -3.09 8.24 -4.38
N ALA A 44 -1.96 7.75 -3.84
CA ALA A 44 -0.84 8.59 -3.45
C ALA A 44 -0.20 9.29 -4.67
N GLU A 45 -0.03 8.57 -5.78
CA GLU A 45 0.55 9.08 -7.03
C GLU A 45 -0.23 10.29 -7.60
N LYS A 46 -1.57 10.32 -7.45
CA LYS A 46 -2.41 11.47 -7.84
C LYS A 46 -2.04 12.77 -7.13
N TYR A 47 -1.42 12.69 -5.96
CA TYR A 47 -1.00 13.84 -5.15
C TYR A 47 0.53 13.97 -5.12
N LEU A 48 1.19 13.54 -6.20
CA LEU A 48 2.65 13.61 -6.36
C LEU A 48 3.37 12.93 -5.19
N GLY A 49 2.77 11.85 -4.71
CA GLY A 49 3.22 11.05 -3.59
C GLY A 49 3.57 9.62 -3.99
N SER A 50 3.96 8.83 -3.00
CA SER A 50 4.24 7.40 -3.13
C SER A 50 3.69 6.62 -1.94
N ALA A 51 3.52 5.32 -2.13
CA ALA A 51 3.19 4.39 -1.06
C ALA A 51 4.03 3.12 -1.19
N GLU A 52 4.59 2.68 -0.07
CA GLU A 52 5.39 1.46 0.04
C GLU A 52 4.92 0.65 1.23
N TYR A 53 5.15 -0.65 1.21
CA TYR A 53 4.87 -1.52 2.33
C TYR A 53 6.08 -2.36 2.69
N GLU A 54 6.19 -2.67 3.97
CA GLU A 54 7.12 -3.64 4.51
C GLU A 54 6.38 -4.61 5.43
N VAL A 55 7.03 -5.74 5.69
CA VAL A 55 6.50 -6.81 6.54
C VAL A 55 7.55 -7.12 7.58
N LYS A 56 7.18 -6.95 8.86
CA LYS A 56 8.07 -7.24 9.98
C LYS A 56 7.26 -7.84 11.11
N GLU A 57 7.70 -8.98 11.66
CA GLU A 57 7.12 -9.58 12.87
C GLU A 57 5.58 -9.67 12.83
N ASN A 58 5.02 -10.22 11.75
CA ASN A 58 3.56 -10.33 11.52
C ASN A 58 2.80 -8.99 11.50
N GLN A 59 3.51 -7.90 11.22
CA GLN A 59 2.93 -6.59 10.95
C GLN A 59 3.09 -6.24 9.47
N PHE A 60 2.00 -5.81 8.86
CA PHE A 60 1.99 -5.09 7.60
C PHE A 60 2.14 -3.61 7.92
N ILE A 61 3.23 -3.02 7.44
CA ILE A 61 3.57 -1.63 7.69
C ILE A 61 3.48 -0.90 6.35
N LEU A 62 2.51 0.01 6.24
CA LEU A 62 2.32 0.85 5.07
C LEU A 62 2.87 2.24 5.35
N THR A 63 3.77 2.70 4.49
CA THR A 63 4.31 4.05 4.50
C THR A 63 3.78 4.82 3.31
N VAL A 64 3.18 5.99 3.56
CA VAL A 64 2.63 6.87 2.52
C VAL A 64 3.25 8.25 2.65
N MET A 65 3.73 8.78 1.53
CA MET A 65 4.27 10.12 1.42
C MET A 65 3.47 10.90 0.38
N LEU A 66 3.01 12.10 0.70
CA LEU A 66 2.28 12.98 -0.22
C LEU A 66 2.94 14.35 -0.29
N GLN A 67 2.95 14.95 -1.48
CA GLN A 67 3.42 16.33 -1.62
C GLN A 67 2.41 17.28 -0.94
N LYS A 68 2.92 18.15 -0.07
CA LYS A 68 2.09 19.24 0.47
C LYS A 68 1.93 20.27 -0.64
N ARG A 69 0.68 20.65 -0.95
CA ARG A 69 0.42 21.73 -1.90
C ARG A 69 1.06 23.01 -1.37
N SER A 70 1.86 23.69 -2.20
CA SER A 70 2.34 25.03 -1.87
C SER A 70 1.12 25.94 -1.80
N THR A 71 0.85 26.50 -0.62
CA THR A 71 -0.07 27.64 -0.50
C THR A 71 0.75 28.88 -0.77
N GLU A 72 1.06 29.14 -2.04
CA GLU A 72 1.43 30.48 -2.46
C GLU A 72 0.14 31.31 -2.45
N LYS A 73 0.12 32.33 -1.59
CA LYS A 73 -0.82 33.45 -1.65
C LYS A 73 -0.13 34.61 -2.32
#